data_AF-A0A496VR10-F1
#
_entry.id   AF-A0A496VR10-F1
#
_cell.length_a   1.000
_cell.length_b   1.000
_cell.length_c   1.000
_cell.angle_alpha   90.00
_cell.angle_beta   90.00
_cell.angle_gamma   90.00
#
_symmetry.space_group_name_H-M   'P 1'
#
loop_
_entity.id
_entity.type
_entity.pdbx_description
1 polymer ?
#
loop_
_entity_poly.entity_id
_entity_poly.type
_entity_poly.pdbx_seq_one_letter_code
_entity_poly.pdbx_strand_id
1 'polypeptide(L)'
;MTELIEIETLENEVRDIMPSRNHSLAVGRITGLLFKDERLTVMPKLSLDSSQIDLSQFAFKAKDELIPDISVYLELPEESEDELEQDILKMTQMPELVIEVLSPKQAITEILSKFKAYFTLGIKSCWLVIPSVKVIKIYFQNGNKIFDIQHDTEVIDEIIDIRLPIQRIFFKSMMIKNT
;
A
#
# COMPACT_ATOMS: atom_id res chain seq x y z
N MET A 1 -25.11 -0.77 -30.55
CA MET A 1 -25.36 -1.57 -29.32
C MET A 1 -24.08 -2.16 -28.79
N THR A 2 -23.17 -2.64 -29.65
CA THR A 2 -21.81 -3.10 -29.31
C THR A 2 -20.92 -1.98 -28.72
N GLU A 3 -20.93 -0.78 -29.31
CA GLU A 3 -20.16 0.36 -28.79
C GLU A 3 -20.58 0.82 -27.40
N LEU A 4 -21.88 0.75 -27.05
CA LEU A 4 -22.36 1.12 -25.72
C LEU A 4 -21.92 0.12 -24.65
N ILE A 5 -21.85 -1.17 -25.01
CA ILE A 5 -21.35 -2.23 -24.14
C ILE A 5 -19.84 -2.09 -23.98
N GLU A 6 -19.11 -1.78 -25.06
CA GLU A 6 -17.66 -1.51 -25.01
C GLU A 6 -17.32 -0.28 -24.16
N ILE A 7 -18.11 0.80 -24.27
CA ILE A 7 -17.96 2.00 -23.44
C ILE A 7 -18.30 1.71 -21.98
N GLU A 8 -19.36 0.96 -21.67
CA GLU A 8 -19.66 0.54 -20.28
C GLU A 8 -18.60 -0.40 -19.71
N THR A 9 -17.99 -1.28 -20.51
CA THR A 9 -16.87 -2.13 -20.08
C THR A 9 -15.61 -1.30 -19.86
N LEU A 10 -15.30 -0.35 -20.75
CA LEU A 10 -14.18 0.58 -20.61
C LEU A 10 -14.37 1.50 -19.39
N GLU A 11 -15.57 2.02 -19.13
CA GLU A 11 -15.86 2.83 -17.94
C GLU A 11 -15.80 2.01 -16.63
N ASN A 12 -16.13 0.72 -16.68
CA ASN A 12 -16.00 -0.19 -15.53
C ASN A 12 -14.57 -0.70 -15.31
N GLU A 13 -13.74 -0.75 -16.34
CA GLU A 13 -12.29 -1.01 -16.27
C GLU A 13 -11.51 0.26 -15.84
N VAL A 14 -11.98 1.45 -16.23
CA VAL A 14 -11.42 2.77 -15.87
C VAL A 14 -11.92 3.27 -14.50
N ARG A 15 -12.69 2.47 -13.73
CA ARG A 15 -12.82 2.66 -12.28
C ARG A 15 -11.54 2.23 -11.55
N ASP A 16 -10.39 2.56 -12.11
CA ASP A 16 -9.19 2.72 -11.33
C ASP A 16 -9.51 3.82 -10.32
N ILE A 17 -9.44 3.49 -9.04
CA ILE A 17 -9.91 4.37 -7.96
C ILE A 17 -8.99 5.59 -7.98
N MET A 18 -9.44 6.68 -8.62
CA MET A 18 -8.61 7.86 -8.78
C MET A 18 -8.12 8.36 -7.41
N PRO A 19 -6.80 8.52 -7.24
CA PRO A 19 -6.23 8.90 -5.96
C PRO A 19 -6.73 10.29 -5.56
N SER A 20 -7.41 10.38 -4.42
CA SER A 20 -7.86 11.68 -3.89
C SER A 20 -6.69 12.49 -3.32
N ARG A 21 -6.89 13.81 -3.14
CA ARG A 21 -5.89 14.70 -2.53
C ARG A 21 -5.33 14.17 -1.21
N ASN A 22 -6.19 13.69 -0.30
CA ASN A 22 -5.73 13.21 1.02
C ASN A 22 -5.03 11.86 0.93
N HIS A 23 -5.47 11.00 0.00
CA HIS A 23 -4.78 9.75 -0.31
C HIS A 23 -3.37 10.04 -0.84
N SER A 24 -3.25 10.88 -1.87
CA SER A 24 -1.97 11.27 -2.47
C SER A 24 -1.02 11.91 -1.44
N LEU A 25 -1.53 12.81 -0.57
CA LEU A 25 -0.73 13.39 0.50
C LEU A 25 -0.24 12.35 1.53
N ALA A 26 -1.09 11.40 1.91
CA ALA A 26 -0.72 10.35 2.86
C ALA A 26 0.32 9.40 2.25
N VAL A 27 0.10 8.91 1.02
CA VAL A 27 1.08 8.09 0.28
C VAL A 27 2.43 8.79 0.24
N GLY A 28 2.50 10.02 -0.29
CA GLY A 28 3.77 10.73 -0.44
C GLY A 28 4.49 11.01 0.88
N ARG A 29 3.75 11.26 1.97
CA ARG A 29 4.35 11.48 3.30
C ARG A 29 4.84 10.20 3.93
N ILE A 30 4.09 9.11 3.82
CA ILE A 30 4.50 7.80 4.33
C ILE A 30 5.76 7.37 3.58
N THR A 31 5.74 7.39 2.25
CA THR A 31 6.91 7.09 1.41
C THR A 31 8.13 7.94 1.81
N GLY A 32 7.97 9.26 1.93
CA GLY A 32 9.08 10.14 2.31
C GLY A 32 9.56 9.99 3.76
N LEU A 33 8.75 9.44 4.67
CA LEU A 33 9.18 9.08 6.02
C LEU A 33 9.95 7.76 6.01
N LEU A 34 9.46 6.77 5.26
CA LEU A 34 10.10 5.45 5.13
C LEU A 34 11.46 5.54 4.42
N PHE A 35 11.60 6.39 3.39
CA PHE A 35 12.88 6.62 2.70
C PHE A 35 14.03 7.11 3.58
N LYS A 36 13.75 7.51 4.84
CA LYS A 36 14.79 7.93 5.78
C LYS A 36 15.44 6.75 6.50
N ASP A 37 14.83 5.57 6.45
CA ASP A 37 15.39 4.36 7.02
C ASP A 37 16.16 3.63 5.91
N GLU A 38 17.49 3.68 5.97
CA GLU A 38 18.39 3.09 4.97
C GLU A 38 18.30 1.56 4.90
N ARG A 39 17.65 0.92 5.89
CA ARG A 39 17.36 -0.52 5.86
C ARG A 39 16.23 -0.89 4.91
N LEU A 40 15.47 0.11 4.42
CA LEU A 40 14.24 -0.12 3.67
C LEU A 40 14.41 0.24 2.20
N THR A 41 13.96 -0.67 1.34
CA THR A 41 13.63 -0.34 -0.05
C THR A 41 12.13 -0.09 -0.14
N VAL A 42 11.74 1.11 -0.57
CA VAL A 42 10.33 1.53 -0.60
C VAL A 42 9.93 1.80 -2.05
N MET A 43 8.91 1.09 -2.54
CA MET A 43 8.47 1.14 -3.93
C MET A 43 6.98 1.50 -4.00
N PRO A 44 6.64 2.75 -4.36
CA PRO A 44 5.25 3.15 -4.54
C PRO A 44 4.69 2.58 -5.85
N LYS A 45 3.43 2.10 -5.83
CA LYS A 45 2.72 1.57 -7.01
C LYS A 45 3.46 0.45 -7.76
N LEU A 46 4.09 -0.46 -7.02
CA LEU A 46 4.77 -1.63 -7.58
C LEU A 46 3.75 -2.69 -8.01
N SER A 47 3.97 -3.32 -9.16
CA SER A 47 3.20 -4.47 -9.60
C SER A 47 3.73 -5.75 -8.95
N LEU A 48 2.88 -6.48 -8.22
CA LEU A 48 3.22 -7.77 -7.62
C LEU A 48 2.59 -8.91 -8.42
N ASP A 49 3.40 -9.88 -8.82
CA ASP A 49 2.93 -11.10 -9.49
C ASP A 49 2.18 -11.98 -8.49
N SER A 50 0.89 -12.15 -8.72
CA SER A 50 0.02 -12.97 -7.86
C SER A 50 -0.49 -14.22 -8.56
N SER A 51 0.11 -14.60 -9.69
CA SER A 51 -0.23 -15.80 -10.47
C SER A 51 -0.12 -17.12 -9.69
N GLN A 52 0.64 -17.12 -8.59
CA GLN A 52 0.78 -18.26 -7.69
C GLN A 52 -0.46 -18.54 -6.81
N ILE A 53 -1.47 -17.64 -6.79
CA ILE A 53 -2.73 -17.83 -6.07
C ILE A 53 -3.93 -17.55 -6.98
N ASP A 54 -5.05 -18.22 -6.71
CA ASP A 54 -6.32 -17.87 -7.36
C ASP A 54 -6.88 -16.61 -6.73
N LEU A 55 -6.81 -15.47 -7.41
CA LEU A 55 -7.36 -14.21 -6.91
C LEU A 55 -8.88 -14.17 -6.89
N SER A 56 -9.56 -15.00 -7.69
CA SER A 56 -11.02 -14.99 -7.80
C SER A 56 -11.72 -15.40 -6.49
N GLN A 57 -11.00 -16.08 -5.59
CA GLN A 57 -11.48 -16.42 -4.25
C GLN A 57 -11.61 -15.19 -3.32
N PHE A 58 -10.94 -14.09 -3.65
CA PHE A 58 -11.00 -12.84 -2.89
C PHE A 58 -11.93 -11.88 -3.63
N ALA A 59 -12.89 -11.30 -2.90
CA ALA A 59 -13.99 -10.52 -3.47
C ALA A 59 -13.58 -9.12 -3.99
N PHE A 60 -12.56 -9.04 -4.86
CA PHE A 60 -12.11 -7.84 -5.55
C PHE A 60 -11.69 -8.17 -7.00
N LYS A 61 -11.65 -7.16 -7.87
CA LYS A 61 -11.28 -7.34 -9.28
C LYS A 61 -9.76 -7.30 -9.42
N ALA A 62 -9.14 -8.47 -9.52
CA ALA A 62 -7.76 -8.63 -9.95
C ALA A 62 -7.60 -10.00 -10.60
N LYS A 63 -6.73 -10.11 -11.61
CA LYS A 63 -6.56 -11.36 -12.36
C LYS A 63 -5.30 -12.10 -11.91
N ASP A 64 -4.15 -11.47 -12.06
CA ASP A 64 -2.83 -12.06 -11.85
C ASP A 64 -1.85 -11.05 -11.21
N GLU A 65 -2.34 -9.90 -10.77
CA GLU A 65 -1.53 -8.79 -10.28
C GLU A 65 -2.18 -8.07 -9.11
N LEU A 66 -1.37 -7.66 -8.14
CA LEU A 66 -1.76 -6.75 -7.08
C LEU A 66 -0.86 -5.52 -7.08
N ILE A 67 -1.46 -4.33 -7.08
CA ILE A 67 -0.75 -3.06 -7.00
C ILE A 67 -1.07 -2.38 -5.66
N PRO A 68 -0.24 -2.59 -4.62
CA PRO A 68 -0.33 -1.81 -3.39
C PRO A 68 0.02 -0.33 -3.64
N ASP A 69 -0.39 0.55 -2.72
CA ASP A 69 0.04 1.96 -2.79
C ASP A 69 1.53 2.09 -2.47
N ILE A 70 2.03 1.32 -1.51
CA ILE A 70 3.45 1.28 -1.12
C ILE A 70 3.82 -0.16 -0.77
N SER A 71 4.87 -0.67 -1.41
CA SER A 71 5.58 -1.89 -1.03
C SER A 71 6.87 -1.53 -0.29
N VAL A 72 7.22 -2.30 0.73
CA VAL A 72 8.46 -2.10 1.51
C VAL A 72 9.18 -3.44 1.66
N TYR A 73 10.43 -3.46 1.23
CA TYR A 73 11.35 -4.59 1.34
C TYR A 73 12.46 -4.27 2.36
N LEU A 74 12.81 -5.26 3.19
CA LEU A 74 13.98 -5.17 4.08
C LEU A 74 15.28 -5.49 3.33
N GLU A 75 15.23 -6.42 2.40
CA GLU A 75 16.34 -6.81 1.54
C GLU A 75 15.78 -7.05 0.14
N LEU A 76 16.29 -6.30 -0.84
CA LEU A 76 16.07 -6.66 -2.23
C LEU A 76 16.99 -7.86 -2.58
N PRO A 77 16.53 -8.77 -3.43
CA PRO A 77 17.45 -9.72 -4.05
C PRO A 77 18.43 -8.94 -4.92
N GLU A 78 19.65 -9.45 -5.07
CA GLU A 78 20.65 -8.83 -5.95
C GLU A 78 20.09 -8.72 -7.37
N GLU A 79 20.13 -7.51 -7.94
CA GLU A 79 19.79 -7.28 -9.35
C GLU A 79 20.68 -8.18 -10.22
N SER A 80 20.07 -9.05 -11.01
CA SER A 80 20.85 -9.85 -11.96
C SER A 80 21.36 -8.97 -13.11
N GLU A 81 22.50 -9.30 -13.73
CA GLU A 81 23.04 -8.53 -14.86
C GLU A 81 22.02 -8.39 -16.02
N ASP A 82 21.09 -9.35 -16.15
CA ASP A 82 20.00 -9.33 -17.14
C ASP A 82 18.90 -8.29 -16.80
N GLU A 83 18.66 -8.00 -15.51
CA GLU A 83 17.70 -6.99 -15.05
C GLU A 83 18.20 -5.55 -15.29
N LEU A 84 19.51 -5.37 -15.41
CA LEU A 84 20.10 -4.07 -15.79
C LEU A 84 19.78 -3.69 -17.24
N GLU A 85 19.47 -4.67 -18.10
CA GLU A 85 19.11 -4.44 -19.50
C GLU A 85 17.58 -4.35 -19.72
N GLN A 86 16.77 -4.98 -18.85
CA GLN A 86 15.31 -5.01 -18.94
C GLN A 86 14.64 -4.91 -17.57
N ASP A 87 13.77 -3.90 -17.40
CA ASP A 87 13.02 -3.66 -16.16
C ASP A 87 12.03 -4.80 -15.85
N ILE A 88 11.77 -5.01 -14.56
CA ILE A 88 10.87 -6.06 -14.07
C ILE A 88 9.44 -5.51 -14.00
N LEU A 89 8.59 -5.97 -14.92
CA LEU A 89 7.21 -5.48 -15.01
C LEU A 89 6.30 -5.96 -13.87
N LYS A 90 6.54 -7.16 -13.34
CA LYS A 90 5.80 -7.76 -12.21
C LYS A 90 6.77 -8.42 -11.26
N MET A 91 6.81 -7.97 -10.02
CA MET A 91 7.70 -8.51 -9.00
C MET A 91 7.17 -9.83 -8.45
N THR A 92 7.96 -10.88 -8.59
CA THR A 92 7.67 -12.21 -8.02
C THR A 92 8.05 -12.29 -6.55
N GLN A 93 9.09 -11.57 -6.12
CA GLN A 93 9.45 -11.45 -4.71
C GLN A 93 8.45 -10.53 -3.99
N MET A 94 7.79 -11.07 -2.97
CA MET A 94 6.82 -10.34 -2.18
C MET A 94 7.51 -9.43 -1.13
N PRO A 95 6.98 -8.21 -0.90
CA PRO A 95 7.51 -7.33 0.14
C PRO A 95 7.20 -7.86 1.55
N GLU A 96 7.98 -7.47 2.54
CA GLU A 96 7.64 -7.72 3.94
C GLU A 96 6.39 -6.94 4.38
N LEU A 97 6.22 -5.73 3.83
CA LEU A 97 5.14 -4.82 4.17
C LEU A 97 4.46 -4.26 2.93
N VAL A 98 3.13 -4.22 3.01
CA VAL A 98 2.27 -3.45 2.11
C VAL A 98 1.48 -2.39 2.87
N ILE A 99 1.36 -1.20 2.29
CA ILE A 99 0.50 -0.13 2.78
C ILE A 99 -0.56 0.20 1.73
N GLU A 100 -1.82 0.22 2.16
CA GLU A 100 -2.98 0.63 1.38
C GLU A 100 -3.62 1.86 2.04
N VAL A 101 -3.76 2.93 1.28
CA VAL A 101 -4.30 4.20 1.73
C VAL A 101 -5.72 4.34 1.20
N LEU A 102 -6.71 4.33 2.10
CA LEU A 102 -8.11 4.39 1.72
C LEU A 102 -8.43 5.67 0.94
N SER A 103 -8.90 5.50 -0.31
CA SER A 103 -9.49 6.57 -1.10
C SER A 103 -10.99 6.72 -0.83
N PRO A 104 -11.59 7.92 -0.99
CA PRO A 104 -12.98 8.20 -0.59
C PRO A 104 -14.06 7.31 -1.22
N LYS A 105 -13.80 6.78 -2.42
CA LYS A 105 -14.74 5.91 -3.16
C LYS A 105 -14.44 4.42 -3.00
N GLN A 106 -13.37 4.08 -2.28
CA GLN A 106 -12.94 2.70 -2.06
C GLN A 106 -13.63 2.12 -0.84
N ALA A 107 -14.09 0.87 -0.94
CA ALA A 107 -14.64 0.17 0.21
C ALA A 107 -13.50 -0.38 1.08
N ILE A 108 -13.60 -0.24 2.40
CA ILE A 108 -12.64 -0.85 3.33
C ILE A 108 -12.60 -2.38 3.12
N THR A 109 -13.74 -3.01 2.86
CA THR A 109 -13.85 -4.46 2.62
C THR A 109 -13.04 -4.93 1.42
N GLU A 110 -12.83 -4.07 0.42
CA GLU A 110 -12.00 -4.37 -0.74
C GLU A 110 -10.53 -4.45 -0.34
N ILE A 111 -10.03 -3.46 0.42
CA ILE A 111 -8.66 -3.47 0.97
C ILE A 111 -8.45 -4.67 1.90
N LEU A 112 -9.41 -4.97 2.75
CA LEU A 112 -9.32 -6.14 3.63
C LEU A 112 -9.31 -7.46 2.85
N SER A 113 -9.94 -7.50 1.67
CA SER A 113 -9.87 -8.67 0.79
C SER A 113 -8.49 -8.78 0.13
N LYS A 114 -7.89 -7.65 -0.30
CA LYS A 114 -6.49 -7.62 -0.73
C LYS A 114 -5.54 -8.10 0.37
N PHE A 115 -5.75 -7.70 1.62
CA PHE A 115 -4.90 -8.14 2.74
C PHE A 115 -4.91 -9.67 2.90
N LYS A 116 -6.05 -10.33 2.69
CA LYS A 116 -6.10 -11.80 2.68
C LYS A 116 -5.24 -12.39 1.57
N ALA A 117 -5.28 -11.81 0.37
CA ALA A 117 -4.42 -12.23 -0.74
C ALA A 117 -2.95 -11.98 -0.39
N TYR A 118 -2.59 -10.81 0.13
CA TYR A 118 -1.23 -10.48 0.57
C TYR A 118 -0.69 -11.45 1.61
N PHE A 119 -1.46 -11.78 2.64
CA PHE A 119 -1.04 -12.78 3.64
C PHE A 119 -0.91 -14.18 3.04
N THR A 120 -1.74 -14.54 2.06
CA THR A 120 -1.63 -15.82 1.32
C THR A 120 -0.35 -15.86 0.49
N LEU A 121 0.10 -14.71 -0.02
CA LEU A 121 1.38 -14.54 -0.73
C LEU A 121 2.60 -14.46 0.21
N GLY A 122 2.40 -14.50 1.53
CA GLY A 122 3.49 -14.49 2.52
C GLY A 122 3.95 -13.11 2.98
N ILE A 123 3.25 -12.03 2.59
CA ILE A 123 3.51 -10.68 3.12
C ILE A 123 3.25 -10.67 4.63
N LYS A 124 4.16 -10.08 5.41
CA LYS A 124 4.19 -10.22 6.88
C LYS A 124 3.32 -9.18 7.59
N SER A 125 3.24 -7.97 7.05
CA SER A 125 2.46 -6.87 7.62
C SER A 125 1.68 -6.10 6.54
N CYS A 126 0.48 -5.62 6.91
CA CYS A 126 -0.39 -4.83 6.04
C CYS A 126 -0.95 -3.61 6.78
N TRP A 127 -0.71 -2.40 6.27
CA TRP A 127 -1.23 -1.16 6.87
C TRP A 127 -2.44 -0.65 6.09
N LEU A 128 -3.56 -0.45 6.78
CA LEU A 128 -4.71 0.31 6.28
C LEU A 128 -4.65 1.73 6.85
N VAL A 129 -4.36 2.70 6.00
CA VAL A 129 -4.34 4.13 6.36
C VAL A 129 -5.68 4.73 5.99
N ILE A 130 -6.32 5.44 6.93
CA ILE A 130 -7.63 6.07 6.72
C ILE A 130 -7.51 7.58 6.91
N PRO A 131 -7.19 8.35 5.85
CA PRO A 131 -6.88 9.77 5.98
C PRO A 131 -8.02 10.65 6.50
N SER A 132 -9.28 10.29 6.22
CA SER A 132 -10.46 11.07 6.62
C SER A 132 -10.62 11.17 8.14
N VAL A 133 -10.21 10.13 8.86
CA VAL A 133 -10.27 10.06 10.33
C VAL A 133 -8.89 10.01 10.98
N LYS A 134 -7.81 10.04 10.18
CA LYS A 134 -6.40 10.07 10.63
C LYS A 134 -6.05 8.88 11.53
N VAL A 135 -6.49 7.71 11.09
CA VAL A 135 -6.27 6.42 11.75
C VAL A 135 -5.40 5.55 10.87
N ILE A 136 -4.54 4.75 11.48
CA ILE A 136 -3.78 3.68 10.83
C ILE A 136 -4.09 2.37 11.56
N LYS A 137 -4.45 1.33 10.80
CA LYS A 137 -4.62 -0.02 11.33
C LYS A 137 -3.55 -0.92 10.72
N ILE A 138 -2.76 -1.56 11.56
CA ILE A 138 -1.75 -2.54 11.14
C ILE A 138 -2.33 -3.93 11.35
N TYR A 139 -2.31 -4.76 10.33
CA TYR A 139 -2.72 -6.16 10.37
C TYR A 139 -1.49 -7.06 10.21
N PHE A 140 -1.51 -8.19 10.91
CA PHE A 140 -0.52 -9.26 10.83
C PHE A 140 -1.23 -10.60 11.09
N GLN A 141 -0.57 -11.73 10.83
CA GLN A 141 -1.21 -13.06 10.82
C GLN A 141 -2.10 -13.37 12.03
N ASN A 142 -1.73 -12.90 13.22
CA ASN A 142 -2.40 -13.22 14.47
C ASN A 142 -3.13 -12.04 15.13
N GLY A 143 -3.34 -10.92 14.43
CA GLY A 143 -4.03 -9.78 15.03
C GLY A 143 -3.93 -8.47 14.27
N ASN A 144 -4.27 -7.40 14.97
CA ASN A 144 -4.13 -6.04 14.47
C ASN A 144 -3.86 -5.06 15.62
N LYS A 145 -3.32 -3.89 15.26
CA LYS A 145 -3.17 -2.72 16.14
C LYS A 145 -3.76 -1.50 15.45
N ILE A 146 -4.27 -0.56 16.25
CA ILE A 146 -4.89 0.68 15.78
C ILE A 146 -4.15 1.84 16.40
N PHE A 147 -3.83 2.83 15.57
CA PHE A 147 -3.20 4.08 15.99
C PHE A 147 -4.00 5.27 15.48
N ASP A 148 -4.06 6.33 16.26
CA ASP A 148 -4.68 7.59 15.87
C ASP A 148 -3.97 8.81 16.44
N ILE A 149 -4.13 9.95 15.77
CA ILE A 149 -3.40 11.17 16.10
C ILE A 149 -3.73 11.78 17.48
N GLN A 150 -4.82 11.36 18.13
CA GLN A 150 -5.26 11.90 19.43
C GLN A 150 -4.59 11.17 20.58
N HIS A 151 -4.34 9.88 20.43
CA HIS A 151 -3.81 9.03 21.49
C HIS A 151 -2.34 8.64 21.29
N ASP A 152 -1.86 8.63 20.04
CA ASP A 152 -0.53 8.12 19.70
C ASP A 152 0.39 9.22 19.16
N THR A 153 1.67 9.13 19.51
CA THR A 153 2.73 9.96 18.91
C THR A 153 3.39 9.29 17.71
N GLU A 154 3.37 7.96 17.67
CA GLU A 154 4.01 7.15 16.65
C GLU A 154 3.14 5.96 16.26
N VAL A 155 3.24 5.56 15.00
CA VAL A 155 2.79 4.24 14.54
C VAL A 155 3.96 3.28 14.64
N ILE A 156 3.74 2.15 15.31
CA ILE A 156 4.77 1.14 15.54
C ILE A 156 4.33 -0.18 14.91
N ASP A 157 5.08 -0.63 13.91
CA ASP A 157 4.99 -1.98 13.37
C ASP A 157 6.13 -2.83 13.93
N GLU A 158 5.78 -3.74 14.84
CA GLU A 158 6.74 -4.63 15.50
C GLU A 158 7.19 -5.79 14.61
N ILE A 159 6.46 -6.10 13.53
CA ILE A 159 6.76 -7.26 12.67
C ILE A 159 7.99 -6.99 11.79
N ILE A 160 8.15 -5.74 11.38
CA ILE A 160 9.20 -5.24 10.48
C ILE A 160 10.06 -4.15 11.12
N ASP A 161 9.83 -3.86 12.41
CA ASP A 161 10.56 -2.86 13.20
C ASP A 161 10.57 -1.45 12.55
N ILE A 162 9.37 -0.96 12.20
CA ILE A 162 9.16 0.39 11.66
C ILE A 162 8.45 1.27 12.68
N ARG A 163 8.94 2.50 12.85
CA ARG A 163 8.33 3.52 13.72
C ARG A 163 8.22 4.84 12.98
N LEU A 164 7.00 5.34 12.79
CA LEU A 164 6.75 6.60 12.09
C LEU A 164 5.97 7.59 12.97
N PRO A 165 6.34 8.88 13.02
CA PRO A 165 5.57 9.88 13.76
C PRO A 165 4.21 10.12 13.09
N ILE A 166 3.12 9.68 13.72
CA ILE A 166 1.79 9.59 13.08
C ILE A 166 1.28 10.97 12.62
N GLN A 167 1.59 12.03 13.35
CA GLN A 167 1.21 13.39 12.98
C GLN A 167 1.84 13.82 11.65
N ARG A 168 3.03 13.32 11.30
CA ARG A 168 3.72 13.67 10.04
C ARG A 168 3.14 12.97 8.82
N ILE A 169 2.37 11.91 9.03
CA ILE A 169 1.59 11.25 7.97
C ILE A 169 0.40 12.14 7.58
N PHE A 170 -0.30 12.71 8.56
CA PHE A 170 -1.55 13.45 8.31
C PHE A 170 -1.40 14.98 8.21
N PHE A 171 -0.32 15.56 8.74
CA PHE A 171 -0.08 17.00 8.71
C PHE A 171 1.27 17.35 8.07
N LYS A 172 1.33 18.54 7.44
CA LYS A 172 2.61 19.09 6.96
C LYS A 172 3.43 19.49 8.19
N SER A 173 4.75 19.24 8.14
CA SER A 173 5.68 19.86 9.08
C SER A 173 5.42 21.35 9.15
N MET A 174 4.85 21.84 10.25
CA MET A 174 4.88 23.25 10.56
C MET A 174 6.29 23.49 11.09
N MET A 175 7.19 24.01 10.25
CA MET A 175 8.39 24.63 10.78
C MET A 175 7.89 25.74 11.70
N ILE A 176 8.19 25.63 12.99
CA ILE A 176 8.03 26.74 13.91
C ILE A 176 8.90 27.84 13.31
N LYS A 177 8.27 28.86 12.72
CA LYS A 177 8.96 30.11 12.44
C LYS A 177 9.22 30.70 13.82
N ASN A 178 10.43 30.49 14.34
CA ASN A 178 10.94 31.30 15.45
C ASN A 178 10.86 32.74 14.96
N THR A 179 9.87 33.47 15.46
CA THR A 179 9.68 34.90 15.25
C THR A 179 10.01 35.57 16.57
#